data_AF-A0A6N9AUU6-F1
#
_entry.id   AF-A0A6N9AUU6-F1
#
_cell.length_a   1.000
_cell.length_b   1.000
_cell.length_c   1.000
_cell.angle_alpha   90.00
_cell.angle_beta   90.00
_cell.angle_gamma   90.00
#
_symmetry.space_group_name_H-M   'P 1'
#
loop_
_entity.id
_entity.type
_entity.pdbx_description
1 polymer ?
#
loop_
_entity_poly.entity_id
_entity_poly.type
_entity_poly.pdbx_seq_one_letter_code
_entity_poly.pdbx_strand_id
1 'polypeptide(L)'
;MEYLAHQSGERLERAVTIKAVIAWRLAAMVLLGRETPELPPEVLFSDIEVAVLKDFATDRRLPEPDNLGSAVCTMAVIGGYLNRRGDPPPGYKIIWEGYTRLSISAQAYELLLRRGSEGAIYRLLRPDKSCV
;
A
#
# COMPACT_ATOMS: atom_id res chain seq x y z
N MET A 1 -18.08 10.00 -42.07
CA MET A 1 -17.41 10.82 -41.04
C MET A 1 -17.88 10.36 -39.64
N GLU A 2 -17.80 9.06 -39.33
CA GLU A 2 -18.27 8.48 -38.04
C GLU A 2 -17.18 7.69 -37.31
N TYR A 3 -16.15 7.23 -38.02
CA TYR A 3 -15.07 6.39 -37.48
C TYR A 3 -14.22 7.07 -36.39
N LEU A 4 -14.14 8.41 -36.40
CA LEU A 4 -13.36 9.16 -35.40
C LEU A 4 -14.06 9.21 -34.02
N ALA A 5 -15.40 9.17 -33.99
CA ALA A 5 -16.16 9.19 -32.73
C ALA A 5 -16.15 7.83 -32.02
N HIS A 6 -16.08 6.72 -32.76
CA HIS A 6 -15.95 5.38 -32.18
C HIS A 6 -14.58 5.16 -31.54
N GLN A 7 -13.50 5.71 -32.12
CA GLN A 7 -12.17 5.64 -31.54
C GLN A 7 -12.05 6.41 -30.21
N SER A 8 -12.74 7.54 -30.06
CA SER A 8 -12.77 8.27 -28.78
C SER A 8 -13.70 7.61 -27.76
N GLY A 9 -14.83 7.04 -28.21
CA GLY A 9 -15.77 6.27 -27.37
C GLY A 9 -15.15 5.01 -26.76
N GLU A 10 -14.55 4.14 -27.56
CA GLU A 10 -13.91 2.92 -27.05
C GLU A 10 -12.74 3.22 -26.10
N ARG A 11 -11.96 4.27 -26.39
CA ARG A 11 -10.87 4.71 -25.51
C ARG A 11 -11.40 5.24 -24.18
N LEU A 12 -12.50 5.98 -24.21
CA LEU A 12 -13.17 6.46 -23.00
C LEU A 12 -13.70 5.30 -22.18
N GLU A 13 -14.36 4.33 -22.82
CA GLU A 13 -14.89 3.13 -22.16
C GLU A 13 -13.77 2.35 -21.45
N ARG A 14 -12.67 2.05 -22.15
CA ARG A 14 -11.50 1.37 -21.55
C ARG A 14 -10.94 2.16 -20.37
N ALA A 15 -10.81 3.48 -20.50
CA ALA A 15 -10.30 4.34 -19.42
C ALA A 15 -11.24 4.37 -18.21
N VAL A 16 -12.56 4.42 -18.42
CA VAL A 16 -13.56 4.37 -17.35
C VAL A 16 -13.51 3.02 -16.64
N THR A 17 -13.43 1.92 -17.37
CA THR A 17 -13.33 0.57 -16.79
C THR A 17 -12.09 0.43 -15.91
N ILE A 18 -10.91 0.86 -16.39
CA ILE A 18 -9.68 0.83 -15.57
C ILE A 18 -9.82 1.69 -14.31
N LYS A 19 -10.37 2.90 -14.45
CA LYS A 19 -10.59 3.80 -13.31
C LYS A 19 -11.61 3.23 -12.31
N ALA A 20 -12.64 2.53 -12.78
CA ALA A 20 -13.65 1.92 -11.93
C ALA A 20 -13.05 0.79 -11.07
N VAL A 21 -12.19 -0.05 -11.65
CA VAL A 21 -11.49 -1.12 -10.90
C VAL A 21 -10.59 -0.53 -9.82
N ILE A 22 -9.83 0.53 -10.14
CA ILE A 22 -8.98 1.23 -9.17
C ILE A 22 -9.83 1.87 -8.07
N ALA A 23 -10.91 2.55 -8.44
CA ALA A 23 -11.81 3.21 -7.49
C ALA A 23 -12.45 2.21 -6.52
N TRP A 24 -12.93 1.06 -7.03
CA TRP A 24 -13.45 -0.02 -6.19
C TRP A 24 -12.39 -0.54 -5.21
N ARG A 25 -11.15 -0.71 -5.68
CA ARG A 25 -10.06 -1.19 -4.82
C ARG A 25 -9.72 -0.22 -3.69
N LEU A 26 -9.67 1.07 -3.98
CA LEU A 26 -9.45 2.12 -2.97
C LEU A 26 -10.64 2.21 -2.00
N ALA A 27 -11.87 2.07 -2.50
CA ALA A 27 -13.07 2.01 -1.67
C ALA A 27 -13.05 0.80 -0.73
N ALA A 28 -12.64 -0.37 -1.21
CA ALA A 28 -12.48 -1.56 -0.39
C ALA A 28 -11.46 -1.35 0.74
N MET A 29 -10.30 -0.73 0.45
CA MET A 29 -9.31 -0.41 1.48
C MET A 29 -9.85 0.54 2.56
N VAL A 30 -10.56 1.58 2.15
CA VAL A 30 -11.15 2.55 3.10
C VAL A 30 -12.24 1.91 3.93
N LEU A 31 -13.13 1.12 3.31
CA LEU A 31 -14.26 0.51 3.96
C LEU A 31 -13.82 -0.59 4.94
N LEU A 32 -13.04 -1.56 4.46
CA LEU A 32 -12.61 -2.70 5.28
C LEU A 32 -11.66 -2.28 6.39
N GLY A 33 -10.82 -1.25 6.17
CA GLY A 33 -9.99 -0.68 7.22
C GLY A 33 -10.78 0.01 8.34
N ARG A 34 -12.06 0.35 8.11
CA ARG A 34 -12.95 0.99 9.10
C ARG A 34 -13.91 0.01 9.75
N GLU A 35 -14.59 -0.79 8.94
CA GLU A 35 -15.68 -1.66 9.38
C GLU A 35 -15.18 -2.98 9.95
N THR A 36 -14.05 -3.49 9.44
CA THR A 36 -13.49 -4.80 9.84
C THR A 36 -11.97 -4.70 10.05
N PRO A 37 -11.50 -3.82 10.95
CA PRO A 37 -10.07 -3.59 11.17
C PRO A 37 -9.33 -4.83 11.70
N GLU A 38 -10.03 -5.76 12.35
CA GLU A 38 -9.49 -6.98 12.96
C GLU A 38 -9.08 -8.07 11.96
N LEU A 39 -9.45 -7.92 10.68
CA LEU A 39 -9.09 -8.90 9.66
C LEU A 39 -7.57 -8.98 9.44
N PRO A 40 -7.06 -10.11 8.94
CA PRO A 40 -5.66 -10.23 8.55
C PRO A 40 -5.31 -9.23 7.43
N PRO A 41 -4.14 -8.57 7.46
CA PRO A 41 -3.67 -7.67 6.40
C PRO A 41 -3.66 -8.30 5.01
N GLU A 42 -3.43 -9.61 4.94
CA GLU A 42 -3.32 -10.42 3.73
C GLU A 42 -4.60 -10.41 2.86
N VAL A 43 -5.74 -10.01 3.45
CA VAL A 43 -6.99 -9.84 2.71
C VAL A 43 -6.88 -8.73 1.66
N LEU A 44 -6.12 -7.67 1.94
CA LEU A 44 -5.94 -6.54 1.01
C LEU A 44 -4.50 -6.29 0.60
N PHE A 45 -3.51 -6.95 1.18
CA PHE A 45 -2.11 -6.74 0.85
C PHE A 45 -1.48 -8.08 0.53
N SER A 46 -0.53 -8.09 -0.40
CA SER A 46 0.32 -9.26 -0.66
C SER A 46 1.35 -9.44 0.47
N ASP A 47 1.89 -10.64 0.61
CA ASP A 47 2.91 -10.96 1.63
C ASP A 47 4.11 -9.99 1.59
N ILE A 48 4.52 -9.58 0.38
CA ILE A 48 5.62 -8.62 0.18
C ILE A 48 5.21 -7.23 0.68
N GLU A 49 3.99 -6.78 0.37
CA GLU A 49 3.49 -5.49 0.85
C GLU A 49 3.35 -5.47 2.37
N VAL A 50 2.88 -6.57 2.97
CA VAL A 50 2.81 -6.72 4.44
C VAL A 50 4.21 -6.65 5.05
N ALA A 51 5.20 -7.33 4.48
CA ALA A 51 6.59 -7.25 4.93
C ALA A 51 7.14 -5.82 4.87
N VAL A 52 6.89 -5.10 3.77
CA VAL A 52 7.29 -3.70 3.62
C VAL A 52 6.59 -2.80 4.66
N LEU A 53 5.30 -3.02 4.93
CA LEU A 53 4.57 -2.27 5.95
C LEU A 53 5.14 -2.51 7.34
N LYS A 54 5.49 -3.75 7.69
CA LYS A 54 6.11 -4.12 8.97
C LYS A 54 7.50 -3.49 9.15
N ASP A 55 8.34 -3.57 8.11
CA ASP A 55 9.67 -2.97 8.12
C ASP A 55 9.59 -1.44 8.21
N PHE A 56 8.67 -0.81 7.47
CA PHE A 56 8.42 0.64 7.54
C PHE A 56 7.89 1.07 8.91
N ALA A 57 6.95 0.32 9.50
CA ALA A 57 6.44 0.60 10.83
C ALA A 57 7.56 0.54 11.89
N THR A 58 8.44 -0.45 11.77
CA THR A 58 9.61 -0.60 12.66
C THR A 58 10.55 0.61 12.55
N ASP A 59 10.91 1.03 11.34
CA ASP A 59 11.76 2.20 11.09
C ASP A 59 11.17 3.49 11.67
N ARG A 60 9.85 3.68 11.51
CA ARG A 60 9.11 4.85 12.01
C ARG A 60 8.66 4.75 13.47
N ARG A 61 9.01 3.66 14.17
CA ARG A 61 8.55 3.37 15.55
C ARG A 61 7.02 3.43 15.70
N LEU A 62 6.31 2.97 14.68
CA LEU A 62 4.86 2.82 14.68
C LEU A 62 4.48 1.44 15.24
N PRO A 63 3.23 1.26 15.72
CA PRO A 63 2.72 -0.06 16.08
C PRO A 63 2.81 -1.03 14.91
N GLU A 64 3.09 -2.30 15.20
CA GLU A 64 3.21 -3.32 14.16
C GLU A 64 1.87 -3.54 13.43
N PRO A 65 1.85 -3.55 12.09
CA PRO A 65 0.63 -3.71 11.32
C PRO A 65 0.17 -5.18 11.26
N ASP A 66 -0.32 -5.70 12.40
CA ASP A 66 -0.79 -7.09 12.52
C ASP A 66 -2.26 -7.29 12.11
N ASN A 67 -3.00 -6.21 11.92
CA ASN A 67 -4.41 -6.26 11.50
C ASN A 67 -4.65 -5.29 10.34
N LEU A 68 -5.77 -5.47 9.65
CA LEU A 68 -6.08 -4.74 8.44
C LEU A 68 -6.16 -3.23 8.67
N GLY A 69 -6.74 -2.82 9.80
CA GLY A 69 -6.84 -1.40 10.17
C GLY A 69 -5.46 -0.76 10.37
N SER A 70 -4.55 -1.42 11.09
CA SER A 70 -3.19 -0.93 11.32
C SER A 70 -2.32 -0.98 10.07
N ALA A 71 -2.52 -1.97 9.19
CA ALA A 71 -1.88 -2.03 7.87
C ALA A 71 -2.33 -0.88 6.96
N VAL A 72 -3.64 -0.64 6.85
CA VAL A 72 -4.19 0.49 6.07
C VAL A 72 -3.74 1.84 6.66
N CYS A 73 -3.68 1.96 7.99
CA CYS A 73 -3.18 3.17 8.65
C CYS A 73 -1.69 3.40 8.36
N THR A 74 -0.85 2.37 8.50
CA THR A 74 0.58 2.44 8.17
C THR A 74 0.79 2.83 6.70
N MET A 75 0.03 2.23 5.78
CA MET A 75 0.02 2.61 4.37
C MET A 75 -0.38 4.08 4.18
N ALA A 76 -1.40 4.56 4.89
CA ALA A 76 -1.80 5.96 4.84
C ALA A 76 -0.67 6.89 5.34
N VAL A 77 0.07 6.48 6.39
CA VAL A 77 1.25 7.22 6.90
C VAL A 77 2.37 7.28 5.84
N ILE A 78 2.62 6.21 5.09
CA ILE A 78 3.52 6.23 3.91
C ILE A 78 3.04 7.28 2.90
N GLY A 79 1.72 7.41 2.73
CA GLY A 79 1.06 8.42 1.91
C GLY A 79 1.09 9.85 2.47
N GLY A 80 1.65 10.07 3.66
CA GLY A 80 1.72 11.38 4.30
C GLY A 80 0.61 11.66 5.33
N TYR A 81 -0.16 10.64 5.73
CA TYR A 81 -1.06 10.76 6.87
C TYR A 81 -0.27 10.97 8.17
N LEU A 82 -0.70 11.92 8.99
CA LEU A 82 0.00 12.27 10.24
C LEU A 82 -0.41 11.39 11.41
N ASN A 83 -1.60 10.76 11.34
CA ASN A 83 -2.15 9.90 12.38
C ASN A 83 -2.18 10.57 13.77
N ARG A 84 -2.62 11.84 13.84
CA ARG A 84 -2.76 12.55 15.12
C ARG A 84 -4.05 12.16 15.82
N ARG A 85 -4.06 12.27 17.14
CA ARG A 85 -5.27 12.02 17.94
C ARG A 85 -6.38 13.00 17.49
N GLY A 86 -7.47 12.46 16.96
CA GLY A 86 -8.62 13.23 16.49
C GLY A 86 -8.58 13.62 15.01
N ASP A 87 -7.55 13.20 14.25
CA ASP A 87 -7.59 13.35 12.80
C ASP A 87 -8.75 12.53 12.22
N PRO A 88 -9.43 13.03 11.17
CA PRO A 88 -10.41 12.23 10.46
C PRO A 88 -9.72 11.01 9.83
N PRO A 89 -10.47 9.93 9.58
CA PRO A 89 -9.93 8.77 8.87
C PRO A 89 -9.31 9.18 7.52
N PRO A 90 -8.26 8.48 7.06
CA PRO A 90 -7.57 8.83 5.84
C PRO A 90 -8.52 8.89 4.64
N GLY A 91 -8.43 9.99 3.88
CA GLY A 91 -9.21 10.20 2.68
C GLY A 91 -8.65 9.45 1.46
N TYR A 92 -9.45 9.31 0.41
CA TYR A 92 -9.09 8.57 -0.80
C TYR A 92 -7.77 9.01 -1.46
N LYS A 93 -7.46 10.31 -1.45
CA LYS A 93 -6.21 10.84 -1.99
C LYS A 93 -4.99 10.30 -1.23
N ILE A 94 -5.03 10.33 0.10
CA ILE A 94 -3.95 9.83 0.96
C ILE A 94 -3.79 8.31 0.82
N ILE A 95 -4.91 7.60 0.71
CA ILE A 95 -4.91 6.15 0.48
C ILE A 95 -4.26 5.82 -0.87
N TRP A 96 -4.62 6.55 -1.93
CA TRP A 96 -4.00 6.37 -3.25
C TRP A 96 -2.50 6.67 -3.25
N GLU A 97 -2.08 7.77 -2.62
CA GLU A 97 -0.66 8.14 -2.51
C GLU A 97 0.11 7.09 -1.68
N GLY A 98 -0.47 6.62 -0.59
CA GLY A 98 0.07 5.54 0.24
C GLY A 98 0.23 4.24 -0.53
N TYR A 99 -0.82 3.79 -1.22
CA TYR A 99 -0.79 2.56 -2.00
C TYR A 99 0.19 2.63 -3.17
N THR A 100 0.26 3.76 -3.88
CA THR A 100 1.20 3.94 -4.99
C THR A 100 2.65 3.84 -4.50
N ARG A 101 2.97 4.49 -3.37
CA ARG A 101 4.29 4.42 -2.76
C ARG A 101 4.60 3.02 -2.24
N LEU A 102 3.63 2.38 -1.59
CA LEU A 102 3.75 1.00 -1.11
C LEU A 102 4.04 0.04 -2.27
N SER A 103 3.31 0.17 -3.38
CA SER A 103 3.47 -0.68 -4.57
C SER A 103 4.88 -0.56 -5.17
N ILE A 104 5.45 0.66 -5.22
CA ILE A 104 6.81 0.88 -5.70
C ILE A 104 7.83 0.29 -4.71
N SER A 105 7.62 0.50 -3.41
CA SER A 105 8.47 -0.08 -2.36
C SER A 105 8.44 -1.60 -2.37
N ALA A 106 7.29 -2.23 -2.60
CA ALA A 106 7.13 -3.67 -2.72
C ALA A 106 7.91 -4.23 -3.91
N GLN A 107 7.85 -3.58 -5.08
CA GLN A 107 8.66 -3.96 -6.23
C GLN A 107 10.16 -3.86 -5.94
N ALA A 108 10.60 -2.77 -5.28
CA ALA A 108 11.99 -2.61 -4.89
C ALA A 108 12.42 -3.70 -3.88
N TYR A 109 11.56 -4.01 -2.91
CA TYR A 109 11.78 -5.06 -1.92
C TYR A 109 11.93 -6.43 -2.58
N GLU A 110 11.07 -6.76 -3.53
CA GLU A 110 11.14 -8.00 -4.29
C GLU A 110 12.46 -8.11 -5.07
N LEU A 111 12.91 -7.05 -5.73
CA LEU A 111 14.20 -7.01 -6.42
C LEU A 111 15.38 -7.21 -5.46
N LEU A 112 15.31 -6.64 -4.25
CA LEU A 112 16.31 -6.82 -3.21
C LEU A 112 16.34 -8.25 -2.68
N LEU A 113 15.18 -8.90 -2.49
CA LEU A 113 15.09 -10.30 -2.07
C LEU A 113 15.66 -11.24 -3.13
N ARG A 114 15.36 -11.00 -4.41
CA ARG A 114 15.92 -11.77 -5.54
C ARG A 114 17.46 -11.67 -5.56
N ARG A 115 18.02 -10.47 -5.36
CA ARG A 115 19.48 -10.27 -5.26
C ARG A 115 20.08 -10.80 -3.97
N GLY A 116 19.35 -10.75 -2.85
CA GLY A 116 19.75 -11.29 -1.56
C GLY A 116 19.94 -12.81 -1.57
N SER A 117 19.25 -13.49 -2.49
CA SER A 117 19.42 -14.92 -2.80
C SER A 117 20.73 -15.22 -3.54
N GLU A 118 21.34 -14.20 -4.16
CA GLU A 118 22.61 -14.28 -4.92
C GLU A 118 23.78 -13.58 -4.20
N GLY A 119 23.54 -12.74 -3.18
CA GLY A 119 24.59 -12.00 -2.48
C GLY A 119 24.12 -11.24 -1.23
N ALA A 120 25.00 -11.20 -0.22
CA ALA A 120 24.80 -10.83 1.19
C ALA A 120 24.40 -9.37 1.53
N ILE A 121 23.50 -8.73 0.77
CA ILE A 121 23.08 -7.34 1.01
C ILE A 121 22.04 -7.24 2.14
N TYR A 122 21.21 -8.28 2.34
CA TYR A 122 20.15 -8.30 3.35
C TYR A 122 20.66 -8.18 4.80
N ARG A 123 21.93 -8.55 5.04
CA ARG A 123 22.55 -8.51 6.37
C ARG A 123 22.98 -7.11 6.80
N LEU A 124 23.14 -6.17 5.86
CA LEU A 124 23.57 -4.79 6.12
C LEU A 124 22.39 -3.84 6.45
N LEU A 125 21.16 -4.21 6.09
CA LEU A 125 19.97 -3.37 6.32
C LEU A 125 19.17 -3.77 7.57
N ARG A 126 19.53 -4.87 8.25
CA ARG A 126 19.07 -5.11 9.63
C ARG A 126 19.91 -4.24 10.56
N PRO A 127 19.37 -3.19 11.19
CA PRO A 127 20.02 -2.69 12.39
C PRO A 127 19.96 -3.84 13.40
N ASP A 128 21.13 -4.23 13.89
CA ASP A 128 21.25 -5.24 14.93
C ASP A 128 20.36 -4.82 16.12
N LYS A 129 19.44 -5.69 16.54
CA LYS A 129 18.60 -5.45 17.73
C LYS A 129 19.41 -5.63 19.02
N SER A 130 20.73 -5.73 18.95
CA SER A 130 21.65 -5.86 20.09
C SER A 130 22.29 -4.53 20.51
N CYS A 131 21.48 -3.50 20.78
CA CYS A 131 21.92 -2.37 21.59
C CYS A 131 20.74 -1.96 22.48
N VAL A 132 20.53 -2.77 23.51
CA VAL A 132 19.91 -2.35 24.78
C VAL A 132 21.05 -2.00 25.72
#